data_AF-A0A920PTW1-F1
#
_entry.id   AF-A0A920PTW1-F1
#
_cell.length_a   1.000
_cell.length_b   1.000
_cell.length_c   1.000
_cell.angle_alpha   90.00
_cell.angle_beta   90.00
_cell.angle_gamma   90.00
#
_symmetry.space_group_name_H-M   'P 1'
#
loop_
_entity.id
_entity.type
_entity.pdbx_description
1 polymer ?
#
loop_
_entity_poly.entity_id
_entity_poly.type
_entity_poly.pdbx_seq_one_letter_code
_entity_poly.pdbx_strand_id
1 'polypeptide(L)'
;MFYKKWQFWLGGIVSAALLLLLLYQIDLGDLKNDLREANYYLLVPSIAVYFVAVLFRAARWQYLLIPIKRIPVGRLYSVVVIGYTANNLLPMRLGELVRSYHLAHRENLSTSSALATIAVERVYDGITLLAFAALSAPLLLLLGEFDGSASVSRATGIVIMVVVISAFAILLALFTLLASSPCLCSLAGKMAGHRSSRP
;
A
#
# COMPACT_ATOMS: atom_id res chain seq x y z
N MET A 1 12.06 -24.55 2.04
CA MET A 1 12.32 -24.51 3.51
C MET A 1 11.17 -23.86 4.33
N PHE A 2 9.96 -23.66 3.77
CA PHE A 2 8.84 -22.98 4.47
C PHE A 2 7.82 -23.95 5.11
N TYR A 3 7.68 -25.17 4.58
CA TYR A 3 6.70 -26.18 5.01
C TYR A 3 6.95 -26.80 6.39
N LYS A 4 8.12 -26.58 7.00
CA LYS A 4 8.44 -27.05 8.37
C LYS A 4 7.99 -26.08 9.47
N LYS A 5 7.61 -24.85 9.15
CA LYS A 5 7.17 -23.88 10.17
C LYS A 5 5.69 -24.11 10.49
N TRP A 6 5.39 -24.47 11.75
CA TRP A 6 4.02 -24.72 12.21
C TRP A 6 3.05 -23.55 11.96
N GLN A 7 3.57 -22.31 11.98
CA GLN A 7 2.84 -21.08 11.63
C GLN A 7 2.23 -21.11 10.23
N PHE A 8 2.89 -21.75 9.25
CA PHE A 8 2.36 -21.87 7.89
C PHE A 8 1.13 -22.78 7.85
N TRP A 9 1.19 -23.92 8.53
CA TRP A 9 0.08 -24.86 8.63
C TRP A 9 -1.08 -24.27 9.44
N LEU A 10 -0.77 -23.57 10.53
CA LEU A 10 -1.78 -22.90 11.36
C LEU A 10 -2.52 -21.82 10.56
N GLY A 11 -1.78 -20.99 9.80
CA GLY A 11 -2.40 -20.00 8.92
C GLY A 11 -3.25 -20.62 7.80
N GLY A 12 -2.79 -21.75 7.24
CA GLY A 12 -3.56 -22.51 6.25
C GLY A 12 -4.85 -23.09 6.81
N ILE A 13 -4.79 -23.70 8.01
CA ILE A 13 -5.95 -24.27 8.70
C ILE A 13 -6.96 -23.17 9.07
N VAL A 14 -6.49 -22.04 9.60
CA VAL A 14 -7.36 -20.90 9.93
C VAL A 14 -8.03 -20.34 8.67
N SER A 15 -7.27 -20.18 7.58
CA SER A 15 -7.83 -19.69 6.30
C SER A 15 -8.87 -20.66 5.74
N ALA A 16 -8.61 -21.97 5.80
CA ALA A 16 -9.54 -23.00 5.36
C ALA A 16 -10.81 -23.04 6.22
N ALA A 17 -10.66 -22.93 7.56
CA ALA A 17 -11.78 -22.88 8.48
C ALA A 17 -12.68 -21.66 8.23
N LEU A 18 -12.09 -20.47 8.02
CA LEU A 18 -12.84 -19.25 7.67
C LEU A 18 -13.55 -19.37 6.31
N LEU A 19 -12.90 -19.97 5.30
CA LEU A 19 -13.53 -20.23 4.01
C LEU A 19 -14.71 -21.21 4.13
N LEU A 20 -14.56 -22.28 4.90
CA LEU A 20 -15.65 -23.24 5.13
C LEU A 20 -16.81 -22.60 5.89
N LEU A 21 -16.50 -21.75 6.88
CA LEU A 21 -17.52 -21.01 7.64
C LEU A 21 -18.26 -20.02 6.74
N LEU A 22 -17.55 -19.34 5.84
CA LEU A 22 -18.14 -18.45 4.85
C LEU A 22 -19.05 -19.20 3.87
N LEU A 23 -18.60 -20.34 3.33
CA LEU A 23 -19.41 -21.19 2.45
C LEU A 23 -20.62 -21.81 3.16
N TYR A 24 -20.51 -22.01 4.49
CA TYR A 24 -21.62 -22.49 5.30
C TYR A 24 -22.65 -21.39 5.58
N GLN A 25 -22.23 -20.12 5.72
CA GLN A 25 -23.14 -18.99 5.92
C GLN A 25 -23.82 -18.50 4.63
N ILE A 26 -23.17 -18.65 3.48
CA ILE A 26 -23.68 -18.13 2.20
C ILE A 26 -24.60 -19.17 1.55
N ASP A 27 -25.81 -18.76 1.18
CA ASP A 27 -26.67 -19.55 0.31
C ASP A 27 -26.11 -19.51 -1.13
N LEU A 28 -25.67 -20.67 -1.62
CA LEU A 28 -25.09 -20.79 -2.96
C LEU A 28 -26.11 -20.52 -4.08
N GLY A 29 -27.41 -20.64 -3.77
CA GLY A 29 -28.50 -20.29 -4.68
C GLY A 29 -28.59 -18.78 -4.88
N ASP A 30 -28.60 -18.02 -3.79
CA ASP A 30 -28.63 -16.55 -3.82
C ASP A 30 -27.38 -15.98 -4.48
N LEU A 31 -26.19 -16.51 -4.14
CA LEU A 31 -24.92 -16.13 -4.78
C LEU A 31 -24.97 -16.26 -6.30
N LYS A 32 -25.59 -17.33 -6.82
CA LYS A 32 -25.71 -17.55 -8.27
C LYS A 32 -26.66 -16.56 -8.92
N ASN A 33 -27.74 -16.19 -8.25
CA ASN A 33 -28.69 -15.21 -8.74
C ASN A 33 -28.06 -13.81 -8.75
N ASP A 34 -27.38 -13.42 -7.68
CA ASP A 34 -26.65 -12.16 -7.58
C ASP A 34 -25.59 -12.02 -8.68
N LEU A 35 -24.84 -13.09 -8.95
CA LEU A 35 -23.87 -13.11 -10.05
C LEU A 35 -24.54 -12.93 -11.41
N ARG A 36 -25.73 -13.50 -11.64
CA ARG A 36 -26.45 -13.37 -12.91
C ARG A 36 -27.03 -11.98 -13.13
N GLU A 37 -27.51 -11.34 -12.07
CA GLU A 37 -28.10 -10.01 -12.11
C GLU A 37 -27.06 -8.89 -12.06
N ALA A 38 -25.80 -9.21 -11.72
CA ALA A 38 -24.71 -8.25 -11.65
C ALA A 38 -24.50 -7.52 -12.99
N ASN A 39 -24.40 -6.20 -12.91
CA ASN A 39 -24.13 -5.37 -14.08
C ASN A 39 -22.64 -5.42 -14.46
N TYR A 40 -22.27 -6.34 -15.34
CA TYR A 40 -20.91 -6.50 -15.83
C TYR A 40 -20.38 -5.30 -16.62
N TYR A 41 -21.22 -4.36 -17.09
CA TYR A 41 -20.72 -3.14 -17.74
C TYR A 41 -19.92 -2.26 -16.77
N LEU A 42 -20.19 -2.34 -15.46
CA LEU A 42 -19.43 -1.61 -14.44
C LEU A 42 -18.01 -2.15 -14.21
N LEU A 43 -17.69 -3.38 -14.67
CA LEU A 43 -16.34 -3.93 -14.57
C LEU A 43 -15.35 -3.18 -15.44
N VAL A 44 -15.75 -2.79 -16.65
CA VAL A 44 -14.87 -2.11 -17.61
C VAL A 44 -14.30 -0.79 -17.05
N PRO A 45 -15.13 0.17 -16.56
CA PRO A 45 -14.60 1.38 -15.95
C PRO A 45 -13.84 1.09 -14.66
N SER A 46 -14.24 0.08 -13.89
CA SER A 46 -13.52 -0.32 -12.66
C SER A 46 -12.10 -0.79 -12.95
N ILE A 47 -11.93 -1.62 -13.99
CA ILE A 47 -10.62 -2.10 -14.46
C ILE A 47 -9.79 -0.91 -14.99
N ALA A 48 -10.40 -0.02 -15.76
CA ALA A 48 -9.72 1.17 -16.27
C ALA A 48 -9.20 2.05 -15.12
N VAL A 49 -10.06 2.34 -14.13
CA VAL A 49 -9.69 3.11 -12.92
C VAL A 49 -8.58 2.40 -12.14
N TYR A 50 -8.61 1.08 -12.04
CA TYR A 50 -7.54 0.31 -11.40
C TYR A 50 -6.19 0.53 -12.09
N PHE A 51 -6.11 0.38 -13.42
CA PHE A 51 -4.86 0.58 -14.15
C PHE A 51 -4.36 2.02 -14.10
N VAL A 52 -5.27 2.99 -14.15
CA VAL A 52 -4.94 4.42 -13.94
C VAL A 52 -4.37 4.63 -12.53
N ALA A 53 -4.96 4.03 -11.50
CA ALA A 53 -4.43 4.08 -10.13
C ALA A 53 -3.03 3.45 -10.04
N VAL A 54 -2.79 2.35 -10.73
CA VAL A 54 -1.45 1.72 -10.81
C VAL A 54 -0.44 2.64 -11.51
N LEU A 55 -0.85 3.38 -12.55
CA LEU A 55 0.00 4.38 -13.21
C LEU A 55 0.39 5.51 -12.26
N PHE A 56 -0.55 6.06 -11.49
CA PHE A 56 -0.25 7.06 -10.46
C PHE A 56 0.74 6.53 -9.41
N ARG A 57 0.60 5.26 -9.00
CA ARG A 57 1.56 4.62 -8.08
C ARG A 57 2.95 4.50 -8.71
N ALA A 58 3.04 4.15 -9.99
CA ALA A 58 4.33 4.10 -10.69
C ALA A 58 4.97 5.50 -10.79
N ALA A 59 4.19 6.54 -11.08
CA ALA A 59 4.65 7.92 -11.11
C ALA A 59 5.13 8.42 -9.72
N ARG A 60 4.36 8.11 -8.66
CA ARG A 60 4.76 8.39 -7.28
C ARG A 60 6.07 7.70 -6.91
N TRP A 61 6.23 6.43 -7.29
CA TRP A 61 7.45 5.69 -7.02
C TRP A 61 8.65 6.22 -7.79
N GLN A 62 8.44 6.73 -9.01
CA GLN A 62 9.50 7.45 -9.73
C GLN A 62 10.03 8.61 -8.89
N TYR A 63 9.15 9.42 -8.30
CA TYR A 63 9.55 10.56 -7.48
C TYR A 63 10.44 10.14 -6.30
N LEU A 64 10.08 9.06 -5.62
CA LEU A 64 10.89 8.47 -4.54
C LEU A 64 12.25 7.92 -5.02
N LEU A 65 12.35 7.52 -6.29
CA LEU A 65 13.57 6.98 -6.88
C LEU A 65 14.50 8.06 -7.47
N ILE A 66 14.03 9.30 -7.67
CA ILE A 66 14.84 10.41 -8.22
C ILE A 66 16.19 10.59 -7.51
N PRO A 67 16.30 10.52 -6.17
CA PRO A 67 17.58 10.67 -5.46
C PRO A 67 18.58 9.55 -5.75
N ILE A 68 18.11 8.40 -6.23
CA ILE A 68 18.93 7.22 -6.53
C ILE A 68 19.22 7.16 -8.04
N LYS A 69 18.18 7.18 -8.87
CA LYS A 69 18.27 7.12 -10.33
C LYS A 69 16.97 7.64 -10.97
N ARG A 70 17.10 8.51 -11.98
CA ARG A 70 15.96 8.91 -12.81
C ARG A 70 15.60 7.79 -13.79
N ILE A 71 14.43 7.19 -13.61
CA ILE A 71 13.90 6.11 -14.47
C ILE A 71 12.52 6.54 -14.97
N PRO A 72 12.17 6.39 -16.25
CA PRO A 72 10.88 6.82 -16.77
C PRO A 72 9.70 5.99 -16.23
N VAL A 73 8.55 6.64 -16.00
CA VAL A 73 7.31 6.02 -15.49
C VAL A 73 6.95 4.75 -16.26
N GLY A 74 7.07 4.76 -17.60
CA GLY A 74 6.70 3.61 -18.44
C GLY A 74 7.47 2.33 -18.09
N ARG A 75 8.77 2.44 -17.75
CA ARG A 75 9.55 1.29 -17.29
C ARG A 75 9.15 0.85 -15.89
N LEU A 76 8.92 1.81 -14.98
CA LEU A 76 8.46 1.51 -13.62
C LEU A 76 7.08 0.86 -13.62
N TYR A 77 6.19 1.27 -14.50
CA TYR A 77 4.84 0.76 -14.60
C TYR A 77 4.82 -0.75 -14.81
N SER A 78 5.62 -1.26 -15.77
CA SER A 78 5.74 -2.70 -16.00
C SER A 78 6.27 -3.44 -14.77
N VAL A 79 7.26 -2.87 -14.08
CA VAL A 79 7.83 -3.45 -12.84
C VAL A 79 6.79 -3.49 -11.72
N VAL A 80 5.98 -2.44 -11.59
CA VAL A 80 4.89 -2.33 -10.61
C VAL A 80 3.79 -3.34 -10.89
N VAL A 81 3.35 -3.46 -12.14
CA VAL A 81 2.33 -4.44 -12.55
C VAL A 81 2.80 -5.86 -12.26
N ILE A 82 4.02 -6.23 -12.66
CA ILE A 82 4.61 -7.55 -12.35
C ILE A 82 4.65 -7.80 -10.85
N GLY A 83 5.05 -6.80 -10.05
CA GLY A 83 5.05 -6.88 -8.60
C GLY A 83 3.67 -7.12 -8.01
N TYR A 84 2.63 -6.44 -8.51
CA TYR A 84 1.25 -6.66 -8.08
C TYR A 84 0.71 -8.02 -8.50
N THR A 85 1.00 -8.48 -9.72
CA THR A 85 0.64 -9.83 -10.15
C THR A 85 1.28 -10.88 -9.25
N ALA A 86 2.57 -10.74 -8.95
CA ALA A 86 3.28 -11.62 -8.03
C ALA A 86 2.69 -11.57 -6.61
N ASN A 87 2.22 -10.40 -6.15
CA ASN A 87 1.58 -10.27 -4.84
C ASN A 87 0.23 -10.99 -4.75
N ASN A 88 -0.50 -11.12 -5.87
CA ASN A 88 -1.77 -11.85 -5.91
C ASN A 88 -1.56 -13.37 -6.06
N LEU A 89 -0.50 -13.80 -6.74
CA LEU A 89 -0.19 -15.21 -6.94
C LEU A 89 0.59 -15.83 -5.77
N LEU A 90 1.51 -15.07 -5.17
CA LEU A 90 2.40 -15.57 -4.14
C LEU A 90 1.83 -15.33 -2.73
N PRO A 91 1.84 -16.35 -1.86
CA PRO A 91 1.51 -16.15 -0.46
C PRO A 91 2.52 -15.23 0.23
N MET A 92 2.13 -14.61 1.36
CA MET A 92 3.02 -13.82 2.22
C MET A 92 3.48 -12.47 1.64
N ARG A 93 2.73 -11.90 0.69
CA ARG A 93 3.01 -10.59 0.06
C ARG A 93 4.44 -10.47 -0.54
N LEU A 94 4.97 -11.58 -1.07
CA LEU A 94 6.31 -11.63 -1.67
C LEU A 94 6.46 -10.78 -2.95
N GLY A 95 5.35 -10.25 -3.50
CA GLY A 95 5.39 -9.40 -4.68
C GLY A 95 6.22 -8.11 -4.51
N GLU A 96 6.37 -7.61 -3.28
CA GLU A 96 7.25 -6.46 -2.98
C GLU A 96 8.74 -6.80 -3.17
N LEU A 97 9.13 -8.04 -2.81
CA LEU A 97 10.49 -8.55 -3.05
C LEU A 97 10.73 -8.76 -4.54
N VAL A 98 9.73 -9.28 -5.27
CA VAL A 98 9.81 -9.45 -6.73
C VAL A 98 9.98 -8.11 -7.43
N ARG A 99 9.22 -7.09 -7.03
CA ARG A 99 9.30 -5.72 -7.59
C ARG A 99 10.69 -5.10 -7.39
N SER A 100 11.21 -5.18 -6.17
CA SER A 100 12.52 -4.60 -5.83
C SER A 100 13.68 -5.35 -6.50
N TYR A 101 13.63 -6.69 -6.53
CA TYR A 101 14.60 -7.52 -7.23
C TYR A 101 14.58 -7.25 -8.75
N HIS A 102 13.40 -7.21 -9.36
CA HIS A 102 13.27 -6.98 -10.80
C HIS A 102 13.75 -5.57 -11.19
N LEU A 103 13.45 -4.55 -10.38
CA LEU A 103 13.97 -3.20 -10.59
C LEU A 103 15.50 -3.16 -10.46
N ALA A 104 16.02 -3.76 -9.38
CA ALA A 104 17.45 -3.80 -9.10
C ALA A 104 18.24 -4.45 -10.26
N HIS A 105 17.73 -5.56 -10.78
CA HIS A 105 18.32 -6.26 -11.90
C HIS A 105 18.21 -5.48 -13.23
N ARG A 106 17.05 -4.87 -13.51
CA ARG A 106 16.82 -4.08 -14.74
C ARG A 106 17.63 -2.79 -14.79
N GLU A 107 17.83 -2.14 -13.64
CA GLU A 107 18.39 -0.79 -13.56
C GLU A 107 19.79 -0.73 -12.93
N ASN A 108 20.41 -1.87 -12.64
CA ASN A 108 21.72 -2.01 -11.98
C ASN A 108 21.77 -1.27 -10.62
N LEU A 109 20.74 -1.43 -9.81
CA LEU A 109 20.64 -0.86 -8.46
C LEU A 109 20.79 -1.96 -7.41
N SER A 110 21.12 -1.58 -6.18
CA SER A 110 21.11 -2.56 -5.09
C SER A 110 19.66 -2.94 -4.72
N THR A 111 19.38 -4.24 -4.59
CA THR A 111 18.06 -4.74 -4.17
C THR A 111 17.64 -4.15 -2.82
N SER A 112 18.60 -3.93 -1.92
CA SER A 112 18.36 -3.29 -0.62
C SER A 112 17.90 -1.84 -0.74
N SER A 113 18.47 -1.07 -1.67
CA SER A 113 18.03 0.31 -1.93
C SER A 113 16.61 0.33 -2.52
N ALA A 114 16.31 -0.56 -3.47
CA ALA A 114 14.97 -0.67 -4.03
C ALA A 114 13.94 -1.09 -2.96
N LEU A 115 14.27 -2.05 -2.11
CA LEU A 115 13.42 -2.45 -0.97
C LEU A 115 13.20 -1.31 0.02
N ALA A 116 14.23 -0.53 0.33
CA ALA A 116 14.10 0.61 1.24
C ALA A 116 13.10 1.64 0.73
N THR A 117 13.08 1.92 -0.59
CA THR A 117 12.07 2.81 -1.17
C THR A 117 10.65 2.27 -1.05
N ILE A 118 10.46 0.95 -1.17
CA ILE A 118 9.15 0.31 -0.98
C ILE A 118 8.74 0.36 0.48
N ALA A 119 9.65 0.11 1.43
CA ALA A 119 9.35 0.19 2.85
C ALA A 119 8.89 1.60 3.26
N VAL A 120 9.58 2.64 2.76
CA VAL A 120 9.16 4.04 2.93
C VAL A 120 7.78 4.27 2.33
N GLU A 121 7.53 3.79 1.11
CA GLU A 121 6.22 3.85 0.47
C GLU A 121 5.11 3.23 1.36
N ARG A 122 5.37 2.06 1.98
CA ARG A 122 4.40 1.39 2.86
C ARG A 122 4.13 2.14 4.16
N VAL A 123 5.14 2.80 4.71
CA VAL A 123 4.95 3.66 5.90
C VAL A 123 4.06 4.84 5.55
N TYR A 124 4.27 5.48 4.41
CA TYR A 124 3.38 6.54 3.91
C TYR A 124 1.94 6.03 3.69
N ASP A 125 1.79 4.86 3.05
CA ASP A 125 0.48 4.25 2.84
C ASP A 125 -0.22 3.92 4.17
N GLY A 126 0.53 3.46 5.19
CA GLY A 126 0.00 3.21 6.53
C GLY A 126 -0.45 4.49 7.25
N ILE A 127 0.37 5.54 7.21
CA ILE A 127 0.06 6.84 7.82
C ILE A 127 -1.16 7.47 7.16
N THR A 128 -1.24 7.42 5.82
CA THR A 128 -2.40 7.92 5.06
C THR A 128 -3.67 7.14 5.38
N LEU A 129 -3.58 5.81 5.49
CA LEU A 129 -4.72 4.98 5.89
C LEU A 129 -5.21 5.33 7.31
N LEU A 130 -4.30 5.49 8.27
CA LEU A 130 -4.64 5.89 9.64
C LEU A 130 -5.29 7.28 9.69
N ALA A 131 -4.81 8.22 8.88
CA ALA A 131 -5.41 9.54 8.78
C ALA A 131 -6.84 9.47 8.20
N PHE A 132 -7.06 8.70 7.14
CA PHE A 132 -8.42 8.49 6.62
C PHE A 132 -9.34 7.81 7.62
N ALA A 133 -8.84 6.81 8.36
CA ALA A 133 -9.60 6.16 9.42
C ALA A 133 -9.94 7.12 10.57
N ALA A 134 -9.04 8.03 10.94
CA ALA A 134 -9.29 9.05 11.96
C ALA A 134 -10.26 10.14 11.46
N LEU A 135 -10.29 10.41 10.16
CA LEU A 135 -11.20 11.39 9.53
C LEU A 135 -12.60 10.85 9.26
N SER A 136 -12.79 9.53 9.15
CA SER A 136 -14.08 8.94 8.78
C SER A 136 -15.17 9.25 9.82
N ALA A 137 -14.87 9.13 11.12
CA ALA A 137 -15.82 9.38 12.20
C ALA A 137 -16.33 10.84 12.25
N PRO A 138 -15.47 11.89 12.31
CA PRO A 138 -15.95 13.27 12.29
C PRO A 138 -16.63 13.65 10.96
N LEU A 139 -16.23 13.05 9.84
CA LEU A 139 -16.88 13.28 8.54
C LEU A 139 -18.32 12.73 8.52
N LEU A 140 -18.54 11.53 9.04
CA LEU A 140 -19.89 10.94 9.12
C LEU A 140 -20.78 11.68 10.14
N LEU A 141 -20.21 12.18 11.24
CA LEU A 141 -20.89 13.10 12.17
C LEU A 141 -21.33 14.40 11.49
N LEU A 142 -20.51 14.95 10.59
CA LEU A 142 -20.83 16.16 9.84
C LEU A 142 -21.95 15.94 8.82
N LEU A 143 -21.96 14.77 8.17
CA LEU A 143 -22.98 14.36 7.20
C LEU A 143 -24.33 14.02 7.85
N GLY A 144 -24.40 13.96 9.18
CA GLY A 144 -25.64 13.71 9.93
C GLY A 144 -26.06 12.24 9.96
N GLU A 145 -25.19 11.32 9.54
CA GLU A 145 -25.48 9.87 9.55
C GLU A 145 -25.06 9.17 10.85
N PHE A 146 -24.48 9.91 11.81
CA PHE A 146 -24.19 9.40 13.14
C PHE A 146 -25.29 9.82 14.13
N ASP A 147 -26.27 8.94 14.34
CA ASP A 147 -27.20 8.97 15.50
C ASP A 147 -26.51 8.39 16.77
N GLY A 148 -25.23 8.70 16.97
CA GLY A 148 -24.48 8.19 18.11
C GLY A 148 -24.86 8.92 19.40
N SER A 149 -25.21 8.17 20.46
CA SER A 149 -25.56 8.62 21.83
C SER A 149 -24.59 9.58 22.54
N ALA A 150 -23.51 10.02 21.88
CA ALA A 150 -22.62 11.05 22.40
C ALA A 150 -23.09 12.40 21.87
N SER A 151 -23.45 13.31 22.78
CA SER A 151 -23.79 14.72 22.53
C SER A 151 -22.57 15.53 22.04
N VAL A 152 -21.90 15.05 20.99
CA VAL A 152 -20.76 15.72 20.38
C VAL A 152 -21.32 16.84 19.51
N SER A 153 -21.10 18.08 19.94
CA SER A 153 -21.47 19.26 19.15
C SER A 153 -20.80 19.22 17.76
N ARG A 154 -21.52 19.68 16.72
CA ARG A 154 -20.96 19.86 15.36
C ARG A 154 -19.66 20.66 15.36
N ALA A 155 -19.53 21.62 16.28
CA ALA A 155 -18.29 22.40 16.47
C ALA A 155 -17.11 21.50 16.89
N THR A 156 -17.32 20.54 17.80
CA THR A 156 -16.30 19.59 18.24
C THR A 156 -15.87 18.67 17.09
N GLY A 157 -16.80 18.23 16.24
CA GLY A 157 -16.49 17.42 15.05
C GLY A 157 -15.60 18.17 14.05
N ILE A 158 -15.91 19.45 13.79
CA ILE A 158 -15.10 20.31 12.90
C ILE A 158 -13.70 20.53 13.50
N VAL A 159 -13.59 20.81 14.80
CA VAL A 159 -12.30 20.99 15.47
C VAL A 159 -11.44 19.73 15.35
N ILE A 160 -12.01 18.55 15.64
CA ILE A 160 -11.31 17.27 15.48
C ILE A 160 -10.86 17.08 14.03
N MET A 161 -11.73 17.35 13.04
CA MET A 161 -11.38 17.24 11.63
C MET A 161 -10.19 18.15 11.26
N VAL A 162 -10.22 19.42 11.66
CA VAL A 162 -9.13 20.38 11.40
C VAL A 162 -7.83 19.94 12.08
N VAL A 163 -7.89 19.47 13.32
CA VAL A 163 -6.73 18.94 14.04
C VAL A 163 -6.15 17.71 13.35
N VAL A 164 -7.00 16.77 12.91
CA VAL A 164 -6.53 15.54 12.24
C VAL A 164 -5.94 15.88 10.86
N ILE A 165 -6.58 16.75 10.07
CA ILE A 165 -6.05 17.19 8.77
C ILE A 165 -4.72 17.93 8.95
N SER A 166 -4.63 18.86 9.90
CA SER A 166 -3.40 19.61 10.13
C SER A 166 -2.27 18.72 10.65
N ALA A 167 -2.55 17.82 11.60
CA ALA A 167 -1.58 16.84 12.09
C ALA A 167 -1.08 15.92 10.97
N PHE A 168 -1.98 15.44 10.10
CA PHE A 168 -1.61 14.64 8.94
C PHE A 168 -0.75 15.41 7.93
N ALA A 169 -1.11 16.66 7.62
CA ALA A 169 -0.34 17.51 6.73
C ALA A 169 1.06 17.80 7.29
N ILE A 170 1.17 18.09 8.59
CA ILE A 170 2.45 18.32 9.28
C ILE A 170 3.30 17.04 9.24
N LEU A 171 2.73 15.88 9.56
CA LEU A 171 3.43 14.61 9.55
C LEU A 171 3.94 14.24 8.14
N LEU A 172 3.10 14.44 7.12
CA LEU A 172 3.51 14.25 5.71
C LEU A 172 4.64 15.20 5.34
N ALA A 173 4.52 16.49 5.67
CA ALA A 173 5.55 17.49 5.39
C ALA A 173 6.88 17.13 6.07
N LEU A 174 6.86 16.83 7.38
CA LEU A 174 8.02 16.38 8.14
C LEU A 174 8.68 15.16 7.50
N PHE A 175 7.90 14.14 7.14
CA PHE A 175 8.45 12.94 6.54
C PHE A 175 9.05 13.22 5.16
N THR A 176 8.39 14.05 4.32
CA THR A 176 8.96 14.44 3.01
C THR A 176 10.24 15.24 3.16
N LEU A 177 10.32 16.14 4.14
CA LEU A 177 11.53 16.90 4.44
C LEU A 177 12.66 15.99 4.91
N LEU A 178 12.38 15.05 5.81
CA LEU A 178 13.35 14.03 6.26
C LEU A 178 13.82 13.13 5.11
N ALA A 179 12.90 12.68 4.24
CA ALA A 179 13.21 11.85 3.08
C ALA A 179 14.03 12.61 2.02
N SER A 180 13.83 13.92 1.89
CA SER A 180 14.58 14.80 0.98
C SER A 180 15.90 15.34 1.58
N SER A 181 16.13 15.13 2.88
CA SER A 181 17.30 15.66 3.59
C SER A 181 18.60 15.01 3.07
N PRO A 182 19.63 15.80 2.69
CA PRO A 182 20.93 15.29 2.22
C PRO A 182 21.65 14.34 3.20
N CYS A 183 21.27 14.38 4.49
CA CYS A 183 21.85 13.54 5.55
C CYS A 183 21.63 12.03 5.33
N LEU A 184 20.47 11.63 4.82
CA LEU A 184 20.18 10.22 4.48
C LEU A 184 20.96 9.77 3.22
N CYS A 185 21.11 10.65 2.23
CA CYS A 185 21.97 10.39 1.06
C CYS A 185 23.44 10.23 1.45
N SER A 186 23.93 11.04 2.41
CA SER A 186 25.29 10.94 2.95
C SER A 186 25.54 9.60 3.68
N LEU A 187 24.58 9.13 4.47
CA LEU A 187 24.69 7.86 5.19
C LEU A 187 24.61 6.65 4.25
N ALA A 188 23.70 6.69 3.27
CA ALA A 188 23.57 5.65 2.24
C ALA A 188 24.81 5.57 1.33
N GLY A 189 25.39 6.73 0.97
CA GLY A 189 26.65 6.81 0.22
C GLY A 189 27.84 6.24 0.99
N LYS A 190 27.92 6.50 2.31
CA LYS A 190 28.96 5.93 3.18
C LYS A 190 28.87 4.40 3.31
N MET A 191 27.67 3.83 3.32
CA MET A 191 27.48 2.37 3.37
C MET A 191 27.75 1.69 2.02
N ALA A 192 27.46 2.35 0.89
CA ALA A 192 27.74 1.82 -0.44
C ALA A 192 29.23 1.88 -0.82
N GLY A 193 29.95 2.93 -0.38
CA GLY A 193 31.38 3.11 -0.66
C GLY A 193 32.31 2.15 0.10
N HIS A 194 31.83 1.45 1.14
CA HIS A 194 32.69 0.58 1.96
C HIS A 194 32.79 -0.87 1.46
N ARG A 195 32.12 -1.23 0.35
CA ARG A 195 32.20 -2.57 -0.26
C ARG A 195 33.08 -2.67 -1.51
N SER A 196 33.60 -1.57 -2.04
CA SER A 196 34.50 -1.57 -3.22
C SER A 196 35.99 -1.48 -2.89
N SER A 197 36.37 -1.57 -1.61
CA SER A 197 37.76 -1.44 -1.15
C SER A 197 38.19 -2.61 -0.27
N ARG A 198 38.02 -3.84 -0.75
CA ARG A 198 38.82 -4.98 -0.29
C ARG A 198 39.43 -5.65 -1.52
N PRO A 199 40.77 -5.61 -1.68
CA PRO A 199 41.47 -6.32 -2.74
C PRO A 199 41.33 -7.83 -2.59
#